data_AF-A0A517WDM2-F1
#
_entry.id   AF-A0A517WDM2-F1
#
_cell.length_a   1.000
_cell.length_b   1.000
_cell.length_c   1.000
_cell.angle_alpha   90.00
_cell.angle_beta   90.00
_cell.angle_gamma   90.00
#
_symmetry.space_group_name_H-M   'P 1'
#
loop_
_entity.id
_entity.type
_entity.pdbx_description
1 polymer ?
#
loop_
_entity_poly.entity_id
_entity_poly.type
_entity_poly.pdbx_seq_one_letter_code
_entity_poly.pdbx_strand_id
1 'polypeptide(L)'
;MTYREDKLQEYSYLWEDNQWVILARYDPEVQRMRSLIFNTETEEALLIEDNELAEYLESEMKRHGCRVLDPDELGWNDTSLDF
;
A
#
# COMPACT_ATOMS: atom_id res chain seq x y z
N MET A 1 22.72 6.09 -10.40
CA MET A 1 21.48 6.03 -9.60
C MET A 1 20.42 5.43 -10.49
N THR A 2 19.97 4.24 -10.12
CA THR A 2 18.94 3.50 -10.85
C THR A 2 17.57 4.06 -10.45
N TYR A 3 16.58 4.07 -11.35
CA TYR A 3 15.22 4.58 -11.08
C TYR A 3 14.61 4.03 -9.78
N ARG A 4 14.91 2.77 -9.43
CA ARG A 4 14.48 2.14 -8.17
C ARG A 4 15.12 2.73 -6.91
N GLU A 5 16.39 3.11 -6.94
CA GLU A 5 17.07 3.65 -5.75
C GLU A 5 16.58 5.06 -5.40
N ASP A 6 16.28 5.87 -6.42
CA ASP A 6 15.72 7.21 -6.26
C ASP A 6 14.33 7.15 -5.64
N LYS A 7 13.48 6.24 -6.14
CA LYS A 7 12.15 5.97 -5.57
C LYS A 7 12.24 5.40 -4.16
N LEU A 8 13.23 4.55 -3.87
CA LEU A 8 13.43 4.02 -2.52
C LEU A 8 13.63 5.13 -1.49
N GLN A 9 14.50 6.07 -1.84
CA GLN A 9 14.86 7.17 -0.97
C GLN A 9 13.69 8.16 -0.84
N GLU A 10 12.89 8.32 -1.90
CA GLU A 10 11.64 9.07 -1.85
C GLU A 10 10.65 8.47 -0.85
N TYR A 11 10.53 7.14 -0.75
CA TYR A 11 9.55 6.46 0.11
C TYR A 11 10.11 5.93 1.44
N SER A 12 11.34 6.26 1.81
CA SER A 12 11.98 5.70 3.01
C SER A 12 11.21 5.98 4.30
N TYR A 13 10.53 7.12 4.36
CA TYR A 13 9.70 7.54 5.49
C TYR A 13 8.54 6.58 5.80
N LEU A 14 8.14 5.73 4.84
CA LEU A 14 7.01 4.79 5.02
C LEU A 14 7.29 3.73 6.09
N TRP A 15 8.56 3.40 6.33
CA TRP A 15 8.95 2.37 7.30
C TRP A 15 9.83 2.88 8.43
N GLU A 16 10.01 4.21 8.53
CA GLU A 16 10.69 4.83 9.67
C GLU A 16 9.76 4.93 10.90
N ASP A 17 8.46 5.18 10.69
CA ASP A 17 7.53 5.48 11.78
C ASP A 17 6.50 4.37 12.11
N ASN A 18 6.47 3.24 11.41
CA ASN A 18 5.53 2.11 11.63
C ASN A 18 4.03 2.47 11.66
N GLN A 19 3.66 3.73 11.38
CA GLN A 19 2.30 4.25 11.33
C GLN A 19 1.62 4.00 9.98
N TRP A 20 2.38 3.58 8.99
CA TRP A 20 1.92 3.35 7.64
C TRP A 20 1.39 1.93 7.47
N VAL A 21 0.22 1.84 6.86
CA VAL A 21 -0.42 0.58 6.48
C VAL A 21 -0.59 0.51 4.97
N ILE A 22 -0.37 -0.68 4.41
CA ILE A 22 -0.60 -0.91 2.98
C ILE A 22 -1.95 -1.60 2.82
N LEU A 23 -2.77 -1.07 1.92
CA LEU A 23 -3.96 -1.67 1.36
C LEU A 23 -3.71 -1.98 -0.12
N ALA A 24 -3.43 -3.25 -0.42
CA ALA A 24 -3.23 -3.69 -1.79
C ALA A 24 -4.56 -4.16 -2.39
N ARG A 25 -5.12 -3.42 -3.35
CA ARG A 25 -6.34 -3.83 -4.06
C ARG A 25 -6.02 -4.23 -5.49
N TYR A 26 -6.37 -5.45 -5.84
CA TYR A 26 -6.44 -5.84 -7.25
C TYR A 26 -7.65 -5.18 -7.89
N ASP A 27 -7.42 -4.38 -8.94
CA ASP A 27 -8.48 -3.75 -9.72
C ASP A 27 -8.71 -4.58 -11.00
N PRO A 28 -9.77 -5.41 -11.04
CA PRO A 28 -10.02 -6.32 -12.15
C PRO A 28 -10.45 -5.58 -13.42
N GLU A 29 -10.97 -4.36 -13.32
CA GLU A 29 -11.43 -3.58 -14.48
C GLU A 29 -10.26 -3.06 -15.31
N VAL A 30 -9.18 -2.62 -14.63
CA VAL A 30 -7.96 -2.16 -15.29
C VAL A 30 -6.86 -3.22 -15.36
N GLN A 31 -7.09 -4.43 -14.82
CA GLN A 31 -6.09 -5.50 -14.69
C GLN A 31 -4.78 -5.01 -14.06
N ARG A 32 -4.87 -4.13 -13.06
CA ARG A 32 -3.72 -3.55 -12.37
C ARG A 32 -3.86 -3.67 -10.86
N MET A 33 -2.73 -3.75 -10.19
CA MET A 33 -2.66 -3.76 -8.73
C MET A 33 -2.52 -2.32 -8.27
N ARG A 34 -3.51 -1.82 -7.54
CA ARG A 34 -3.47 -0.48 -6.94
C ARG A 34 -3.13 -0.65 -5.47
N SER A 35 -1.95 -0.19 -5.09
CA SER A 35 -1.56 -0.21 -3.68
C SER A 35 -1.77 1.17 -3.09
N LEU A 36 -2.64 1.24 -2.09
CA LEU A 36 -2.89 2.43 -1.31
C LEU A 36 -2.08 2.30 -0.01
N ILE A 37 -1.16 3.22 0.22
CA ILE A 37 -0.38 3.28 1.46
C ILE A 37 -0.95 4.42 2.30
N PHE A 38 -1.43 4.11 3.48
CA PHE A 38 -2.17 5.03 4.34
C PHE A 38 -1.45 5.24 5.67
N ASN A 39 -1.29 6.48 6.10
CA ASN A 39 -0.78 6.83 7.42
C ASN A 39 -1.94 6.87 8.43
N THR A 40 -1.86 6.03 9.46
CA THR A 40 -2.91 5.93 10.48
C THR A 40 -2.93 7.09 11.48
N GLU A 41 -1.88 7.90 11.54
CA GLU A 41 -1.76 9.06 12.44
C GLU A 41 -2.07 10.38 11.73
N THR A 42 -1.54 10.59 10.52
CA THR A 42 -1.73 11.84 9.75
C THR A 42 -2.91 11.81 8.79
N GLU A 43 -3.55 10.65 8.61
CA GLU A 43 -4.62 10.41 7.64
C GLU A 43 -4.19 10.64 6.17
N GLU A 44 -2.88 10.65 5.91
CA GLU A 44 -2.33 10.79 4.57
C GLU A 44 -2.44 9.49 3.79
N ALA A 45 -2.70 9.60 2.48
CA ALA A 45 -2.85 8.46 1.60
C ALA A 45 -2.00 8.63 0.33
N LEU A 46 -1.27 7.59 -0.04
CA LEU A 46 -0.44 7.51 -1.23
C LEU A 46 -0.97 6.40 -2.12
N LEU A 47 -1.37 6.76 -3.34
CA LEU A 47 -1.79 5.80 -4.35
C LEU A 47 -0.62 5.45 -5.26
N ILE A 48 -0.22 4.18 -5.23
CA ILE A 48 0.82 3.64 -6.11
C ILE A 48 0.13 2.83 -7.22
N GLU A 49 0.25 3.33 -8.45
CA GLU A 49 -0.32 2.71 -9.66
C GLU A 49 0.68 1.78 -10.39
N ASP A 50 1.95 1.80 -9.98
CA ASP A 50 3.01 0.96 -10.53
C ASP A 50 3.09 -0.36 -9.74
N ASN A 51 2.81 -1.49 -10.41
CA ASN A 51 2.76 -2.80 -9.77
C ASN A 51 4.13 -3.20 -9.18
N GLU A 52 5.23 -2.98 -9.91
CA GLU A 52 6.57 -3.39 -9.46
C GLU A 52 7.00 -2.59 -8.22
N LEU A 53 6.71 -1.28 -8.22
CA LEU A 53 6.97 -0.42 -7.08
C LEU A 53 6.10 -0.81 -5.89
N ALA A 54 4.82 -1.10 -6.11
CA ALA A 54 3.90 -1.56 -5.08
C ALA A 54 4.38 -2.84 -4.39
N GLU A 55 4.71 -3.89 -5.15
CA GLU A 55 5.22 -5.16 -4.60
C GLU A 55 6.53 -4.96 -3.84
N TYR A 56 7.38 -4.06 -4.33
CA TYR A 56 8.65 -3.73 -3.70
C TYR A 56 8.46 -3.00 -2.36
N LEU A 57 7.63 -1.94 -2.34
CA LEU A 57 7.30 -1.19 -1.12
C LEU A 57 6.62 -2.10 -0.09
N GLU A 58 5.72 -2.98 -0.54
CA GLU A 58 5.10 -3.97 0.33
C GLU A 58 6.13 -4.90 0.99
N SER A 59 7.08 -5.40 0.21
CA SER A 59 8.14 -6.27 0.71
C SER A 59 9.02 -5.57 1.74
N GLU A 60 9.42 -4.32 1.49
CA GLU A 60 10.25 -3.55 2.43
C GLU A 60 9.46 -3.18 3.70
N MET A 61 8.24 -2.67 3.56
CA MET A 61 7.40 -2.34 4.71
C MET A 61 7.12 -3.57 5.59
N LYS A 62 6.87 -4.75 5.00
CA LYS A 62 6.76 -6.01 5.75
C LYS A 62 8.07 -6.38 6.47
N ARG A 63 9.23 -6.21 5.82
CA ARG A 63 10.55 -6.48 6.44
C ARG A 63 10.84 -5.57 7.63
N HIS A 64 10.38 -4.32 7.57
CA HIS A 64 10.55 -3.34 8.63
C HIS A 64 9.48 -3.44 9.73
N GLY A 65 8.47 -4.29 9.58
CA GLY A 65 7.45 -4.57 10.60
C GLY A 65 6.19 -3.72 10.49
N CYS A 66 6.00 -3.00 9.38
CA CYS A 66 4.77 -2.29 9.10
C CYS A 66 3.61 -3.27 8.88
N ARG A 67 2.40 -2.85 9.26
CA ARG A 67 1.19 -3.65 9.08
C ARG A 67 0.72 -3.57 7.63
N VAL A 68 0.61 -4.72 6.99
CA VAL A 68 -0.09 -4.84 5.70
C VAL A 68 -1.50 -5.34 6.01
N LEU A 69 -2.49 -4.58 5.58
CA LEU A 69 -3.89 -4.90 5.74
C LEU A 69 -4.42 -5.32 4.38
N ASP A 70 -4.85 -6.57 4.28
CA ASP A 70 -5.54 -6.99 3.07
C ASP A 70 -6.93 -6.33 3.04
N PRO A 71 -7.34 -5.68 1.94
CA PRO A 71 -8.68 -5.08 1.86
C PRO A 71 -9.81 -6.10 2.07
N ASP A 72 -9.56 -7.39 1.79
CA ASP A 72 -10.50 -8.47 2.11
C ASP A 72 -10.61 -8.72 3.64
N GLU A 73 -9.54 -8.51 4.41
CA GLU A 73 -9.56 -8.60 5.87
C GLU A 73 -10.26 -7.40 6.53
N LEU A 74 -10.32 -6.26 5.84
CA LEU A 74 -10.98 -5.05 6.33
C LEU A 74 -12.49 -5.01 6.08
N GLY A 75 -13.05 -6.05 5.44
CA GLY A 75 -14.49 -6.09 5.13
C GLY A 75 -14.93 -5.02 4.14
N TRP A 76 -14.01 -4.43 3.36
CA TRP A 76 -14.36 -3.46 2.32
C TRP A 76 -15.15 -4.10 1.16
N ASN A 77 -15.06 -5.42 0.99
CA ASN A 77 -15.89 -6.19 0.08
C ASN A 77 -17.24 -6.64 0.70
N ASP A 78 -17.53 -6.29 1.96
CA ASP A 78 -18.85 -6.52 2.53
C ASP A 78 -19.80 -5.42 2.04
N THR A 79 -20.15 -5.50 0.75
CA THR A 79 -21.43 -4.99 0.26
C THR A 79 -22.54 -5.84 0.85
N SER A 80 -22.77 -5.71 2.15
CA SER A 80 -24.09 -5.91 2.75
C SER A 80 -24.97 -4.70 2.39
N LEU A 81 -25.20 -4.50 1.09
CA LEU A 81 -26.34 -3.73 0.59
C LEU A 81 -27.50 -4.71 0.41
N ASP A 82 -28.07 -5.14 1.54
CA ASP A 82 -29.42 -5.67 1.59
C ASP A 82 -30.35 -4.45 1.73
N PHE A 83 -30.93 -3.99 0.61
CA PHE A 83 -32.00 -2.99 0.55
C PHE A 83 -33.09 -3.46 -0.39
#